data_AF-A0A916QKK0-F1
#
_entry.id   AF-A0A916QKK0-F1
#
_cell.length_a   1.000
_cell.length_b   1.000
_cell.length_c   1.000
_cell.angle_alpha   90.00
_cell.angle_beta   90.00
_cell.angle_gamma   90.00
#
_symmetry.space_group_name_H-M   'P 1'
#
loop_
_entity.id
_entity.type
_entity.pdbx_description
1 polymer ?
#
loop_
_entity_poly.entity_id
_entity_poly.type
_entity_poly.pdbx_seq_one_letter_code
_entity_poly.pdbx_strand_id
1 'polypeptide(L)'
;MARDDYFVLVYKLLKILYLTLKSGKAVTSDELKELSEGIPLDYWEYILKSLYEEGYVTGVISVNTLSGSSIKVTNLQITPKGIEYLQDNSKMQKAAEFVKNLPQWISLIAKFA
;
A
#
# COMPACT_ATOMS: atom_id res chain seq x y z
N MET A 1 -9.02 8.30 12.83
CA MET A 1 -8.02 8.17 11.75
C MET A 1 -8.43 9.09 10.62
N ALA A 2 -7.47 9.56 9.84
CA ALA A 2 -7.70 10.39 8.67
C ALA A 2 -7.45 9.57 7.39
N ARG A 3 -7.87 10.07 6.22
CA ARG A 3 -7.72 9.33 4.94
C ARG A 3 -6.26 9.19 4.51
N ASP A 4 -5.45 10.17 4.89
CA ASP A 4 -4.01 10.33 4.70
C ASP A 4 -3.18 9.84 5.90
N ASP A 5 -3.81 9.22 6.90
CA ASP A 5 -3.08 8.62 8.02
C ASP A 5 -2.19 7.46 7.54
N TYR A 6 -0.97 7.39 8.08
CA TYR A 6 0.04 6.38 7.72
C TYR A 6 -0.53 4.96 7.73
N PHE A 7 -1.19 4.56 8.83
CA PHE A 7 -1.68 3.19 8.98
C PHE A 7 -2.89 2.91 8.09
N VAL A 8 -3.65 3.95 7.72
CA VAL A 8 -4.75 3.84 6.74
C VAL A 8 -4.20 3.57 5.34
N LEU A 9 -3.18 4.31 4.91
CA LEU A 9 -2.55 4.11 3.61
C LEU A 9 -1.84 2.75 3.52
N VAL A 10 -1.09 2.38 4.56
CA VAL A 10 -0.45 1.06 4.65
C VAL A 10 -1.46 -0.07 4.59
N TYR A 11 -2.56 0.02 5.36
CA TYR A 11 -3.62 -1.00 5.33
C TYR A 11 -4.18 -1.17 3.92
N LYS A 12 -4.57 -0.07 3.28
CA LYS A 12 -5.16 -0.10 1.93
C LYS A 12 -4.21 -0.74 0.92
N LEU A 13 -2.93 -0.36 0.94
CA LEU A 13 -1.90 -0.90 0.06
C LEU A 13 -1.73 -2.41 0.26
N LEU A 14 -1.43 -2.83 1.49
CA LEU A 14 -1.20 -4.25 1.80
C LEU A 14 -2.44 -5.10 1.50
N LYS A 15 -3.64 -4.56 1.74
CA LYS A 15 -4.89 -5.27 1.44
C LYS A 15 -5.08 -5.48 -0.05
N ILE A 16 -4.83 -4.47 -0.89
CA ILE A 16 -4.90 -4.62 -2.36
C ILE A 16 -3.87 -5.64 -2.83
N LEU A 17 -2.62 -5.53 -2.38
CA LEU A 17 -1.55 -6.47 -2.74
C LEU A 17 -1.89 -7.92 -2.36
N TYR A 18 -2.54 -8.12 -1.21
CA TYR A 18 -2.99 -9.45 -0.78
C TYR A 18 -4.13 -9.99 -1.66
N LEU A 19 -5.09 -9.14 -2.04
CA LEU A 19 -6.19 -9.54 -2.94
C LEU A 19 -5.66 -9.87 -4.35
N THR A 20 -4.79 -9.04 -4.90
CA THR A 20 -4.19 -9.28 -6.22
C THR A 20 -3.38 -10.58 -6.22
N LEU A 21 -2.57 -10.81 -5.17
CA LEU A 21 -1.81 -12.05 -4.98
C LEU A 21 -2.73 -13.29 -4.98
N LYS A 22 -3.84 -13.24 -4.24
CA LYS A 22 -4.82 -14.36 -4.21
C LYS A 22 -5.50 -14.61 -5.56
N SER A 23 -5.69 -13.56 -6.35
CA SER A 23 -6.34 -13.62 -7.66
C SER A 23 -5.39 -13.94 -8.82
N GLY A 24 -4.08 -14.06 -8.55
CA GLY A 24 -3.06 -14.26 -9.58
C GLY A 24 -2.83 -13.04 -10.48
N LYS A 25 -3.28 -11.85 -10.04
CA LYS A 25 -3.11 -10.57 -10.76
C LYS A 25 -1.97 -9.77 -10.13
N ALA A 26 -1.42 -8.83 -10.89
CA ALA A 26 -0.52 -7.81 -10.38
C ALA A 26 -1.27 -6.48 -10.20
N VAL A 27 -0.89 -5.70 -9.18
CA VAL A 27 -1.39 -4.33 -9.04
C VAL A 27 -0.85 -3.47 -10.19
N THR A 28 -1.71 -2.68 -10.80
CA THR A 28 -1.38 -1.80 -11.91
C THR A 28 -0.88 -0.44 -11.42
N SER A 29 -0.22 0.31 -12.32
CA SER A 29 0.24 1.66 -11.99
C SER A 29 -0.93 2.62 -11.70
N ASP A 30 -2.07 2.44 -12.36
CA ASP A 30 -3.24 3.30 -12.18
C ASP A 30 -3.92 3.06 -10.83
N GLU A 31 -3.97 1.80 -10.35
CA GLU A 31 -4.50 1.48 -9.02
C GLU A 31 -3.60 2.05 -7.91
N LEU A 32 -2.28 2.05 -8.10
CA LEU A 32 -1.34 2.71 -7.18
C LEU A 32 -1.49 4.23 -7.19
N LYS A 33 -1.77 4.83 -8.36
CA LYS A 33 -2.06 6.27 -8.46
C LYS A 33 -3.36 6.63 -7.76
N GLU A 34 -4.42 5.86 -7.96
CA GLU A 34 -5.71 6.06 -7.27
C GLU A 34 -5.55 5.96 -5.75
N LEU A 35 -4.69 5.06 -5.27
CA LEU A 35 -4.39 4.93 -3.85
C LEU A 35 -3.58 6.10 -3.27
N SER A 36 -2.73 6.73 -4.09
CA SER A 36 -1.88 7.87 -3.70
C SER A 36 -2.46 9.23 -4.08
N GLU A 37 -3.69 9.27 -4.60
CA GLU A 37 -4.35 10.50 -5.01
C GLU A 37 -4.53 11.46 -3.82
N GLY A 38 -4.04 12.70 -3.98
CA GLY A 38 -4.08 13.73 -2.92
C GLY A 38 -3.03 13.55 -1.81
N ILE A 39 -2.16 12.53 -1.92
CA ILE A 39 -1.05 12.31 -0.97
C ILE A 39 0.23 12.97 -1.52
N PRO A 40 0.97 13.75 -0.69
CA PRO A 40 2.26 14.29 -1.11
C PRO A 40 3.21 13.17 -1.55
N LEU A 41 3.91 13.37 -2.68
CA LEU A 41 4.77 12.35 -3.28
C LEU A 41 5.82 11.83 -2.28
N ASP A 42 6.54 12.73 -1.61
CA ASP A 42 7.58 12.37 -0.63
C ASP A 42 7.04 11.48 0.49
N TYR A 43 5.79 11.71 0.91
CA TYR A 43 5.14 10.91 1.94
C TYR A 43 4.75 9.52 1.42
N TRP A 44 4.25 9.44 0.19
CA TRP A 44 3.97 8.17 -0.46
C TRP A 44 5.24 7.34 -0.68
N GLU A 45 6.33 7.98 -1.12
CA GLU A 45 7.63 7.32 -1.26
C GLU A 45 8.17 6.84 0.09
N TYR A 46 8.03 7.65 1.15
CA TYR A 46 8.40 7.27 2.51
C TYR A 46 7.65 6.01 2.98
N ILE A 47 6.34 5.91 2.73
CA ILE A 47 5.54 4.73 3.07
C ILE A 47 6.09 3.49 2.35
N LEU A 48 6.24 3.56 1.03
CA LEU A 48 6.71 2.43 0.22
C LEU A 48 8.12 1.98 0.61
N LYS A 49 9.03 2.93 0.88
CA LYS A 49 10.38 2.65 1.36
C LYS A 49 10.37 1.98 2.73
N SER A 50 9.57 2.48 3.67
CA SER A 50 9.46 1.89 5.02
C SER A 50 8.96 0.45 4.95
N LEU A 51 7.92 0.19 4.15
CA LEU A 51 7.38 -1.16 3.99
C LEU A 51 8.38 -2.13 3.37
N TYR A 52 9.21 -1.64 2.45
CA TYR A 52 10.27 -2.43 1.83
C TYR A 52 11.41 -2.72 2.81
N GLU A 53 11.92 -1.70 3.51
CA GLU A 53 13.01 -1.83 4.48
C GLU A 53 12.63 -2.73 5.66
N GLU A 54 11.38 -2.68 6.11
CA GLU A 54 10.86 -3.59 7.13
C GLU A 54 10.51 -4.99 6.58
N GLY A 55 10.56 -5.19 5.26
CA GLY A 55 10.31 -6.47 4.61
C GLY A 55 8.84 -6.88 4.52
N TYR A 56 7.90 -5.94 4.62
CA TYR A 56 6.47 -6.19 4.41
C TYR A 56 6.10 -6.29 2.93
N VAL A 57 6.89 -5.67 2.04
CA VAL A 57 6.71 -5.74 0.59
C VAL A 57 8.04 -5.97 -0.13
N THR A 58 7.98 -6.48 -1.36
CA THR A 58 9.10 -6.55 -2.32
C THR A 58 8.80 -5.67 -3.53
N GLY A 59 9.80 -5.45 -4.39
CA GLY A 59 9.60 -4.72 -5.65
C GLY A 59 9.68 -3.20 -5.53
N VAL A 60 10.26 -2.68 -4.45
CA VAL A 60 10.65 -1.27 -4.31
C VAL A 60 12.15 -1.16 -4.50
N ILE A 61 12.59 -0.27 -5.39
CA ILE A 61 13.99 -0.07 -5.76
C ILE A 61 14.33 1.39 -5.49
N SER A 62 15.34 1.65 -4.67
CA SER A 62 15.84 3.02 -4.47
C SER A 62 16.63 3.46 -5.71
N VAL A 63 16.34 4.65 -6.22
CA VAL A 63 17.03 5.28 -7.34
C VAL A 63 17.63 6.61 -6.90
N ASN A 64 18.92 6.82 -7.20
CA ASN A 64 19.56 8.10 -6.98
C ASN A 64 19.26 9.02 -8.15
N THR A 65 18.75 10.21 -7.85
CA THR A 65 18.47 11.27 -8.82
C THR A 65 19.32 12.49 -8.51
N LEU A 66 19.41 13.43 -9.46
CA LEU A 66 20.12 14.70 -9.27
C LEU A 66 19.57 15.53 -8.10
N SER A 67 18.31 15.30 -7.72
CA SER A 67 17.59 16.03 -6.67
C SER A 67 17.48 15.26 -5.35
N GLY A 68 18.05 14.05 -5.23
CA GLY A 68 17.95 13.20 -4.04
C GLY A 68 17.64 11.73 -4.36
N SER A 69 17.26 10.94 -3.36
CA SER A 69 16.81 9.55 -3.56
C SER A 69 15.31 9.53 -3.85
N SER A 70 14.89 8.87 -4.93
CA SER A 70 13.48 8.54 -5.22
C SER A 70 13.32 7.01 -5.26
N ILE A 71 12.11 6.52 -5.46
CA ILE A 71 11.83 5.09 -5.58
C ILE A 71 11.28 4.73 -6.97
N LYS A 72 11.68 3.55 -7.44
CA LYS A 72 11.07 2.87 -8.57
C LYS A 72 10.35 1.63 -8.07
N VAL A 73 9.10 1.48 -8.48
CA VAL A 73 8.29 0.30 -8.18
C VAL A 73 8.34 -0.67 -9.36
N THR A 74 8.60 -1.95 -9.11
CA THR A 74 8.65 -3.01 -10.11
C THR A 74 8.23 -4.33 -9.48
N ASN A 75 7.16 -4.94 -9.99
CA ASN A 75 6.59 -6.17 -9.45
C ASN A 75 6.31 -6.09 -7.93
N LEU A 76 5.60 -5.04 -7.51
CA LEU A 76 5.25 -4.80 -6.11
C LEU A 76 4.41 -5.95 -5.58
N GLN A 77 4.86 -6.59 -4.50
CA GLN A 77 4.16 -7.73 -3.92
C GLN A 77 4.27 -7.70 -2.39
N ILE A 78 3.21 -8.16 -1.72
CA ILE A 78 3.22 -8.35 -0.27
C ILE A 78 4.00 -9.62 0.11
N THR A 79 4.74 -9.58 1.22
CA THR A 79 5.47 -10.75 1.77
C THR A 79 4.62 -11.47 2.82
N PRO A 80 4.99 -12.70 3.24
CA PRO A 80 4.35 -13.35 4.39
C PRO A 80 4.36 -12.49 5.66
N LYS A 81 5.46 -11.76 5.92
CA LYS A 81 5.56 -10.81 7.03
C LYS A 81 4.56 -9.65 6.89
N GLY A 82 4.37 -9.15 5.67
CA GLY A 82 3.36 -8.13 5.38
C GLY A 82 1.93 -8.64 5.59
N ILE A 83 1.66 -9.91 5.29
CA ILE A 83 0.35 -10.54 5.52
C ILE A 83 0.08 -10.69 7.02
N GLU A 84 1.05 -11.19 7.78
CA GLU A 84 0.95 -11.28 9.25
C GLU A 84 0.70 -9.90 9.86
N TYR A 85 1.47 -8.89 9.45
CA TYR A 85 1.26 -7.51 9.88
C TYR A 85 -0.14 -6.99 9.55
N LEU A 86 -0.64 -7.26 8.34
CA LEU A 86 -1.99 -6.89 7.91
C LEU A 86 -3.10 -7.55 8.75
N GLN A 87 -2.90 -8.79 9.21
CA GLN A 87 -3.92 -9.58 9.90
C GLN A 87 -3.89 -9.40 11.42
N ASP A 88 -2.69 -9.39 12.02
CA ASP A 88 -2.49 -9.53 13.47
C ASP A 88 -2.06 -8.23 14.16
N ASN A 89 -1.93 -7.12 13.44
CA ASN A 89 -1.58 -5.83 14.02
C ASN A 89 -2.83 -5.01 14.44
N SER A 90 -2.85 -4.55 15.70
CA SER A 90 -3.97 -3.76 16.25
C SER A 90 -4.20 -2.43 15.54
N LYS A 91 -3.17 -1.79 14.96
CA LYS A 91 -3.33 -0.57 14.16
C LYS A 91 -3.92 -0.89 12.78
N MET A 92 -3.55 -2.01 12.17
CA MET A 92 -4.16 -2.49 10.93
C MET A 92 -5.65 -2.80 11.11
N GLN A 93 -6.03 -3.41 12.23
CA GLN A 93 -7.44 -3.64 12.57
C GLN A 93 -8.23 -2.33 12.71
N LYS A 94 -7.65 -1.32 13.38
CA LYS A 94 -8.26 0.02 13.46
C LYS A 94 -8.40 0.68 12.09
N ALA A 95 -7.37 0.55 11.24
CA ALA A 95 -7.41 1.06 9.88
C ALA A 95 -8.48 0.35 9.03
N ALA A 96 -8.62 -0.97 9.15
CA ALA A 96 -9.66 -1.76 8.50
C ALA A 96 -11.06 -1.27 8.87
N GLU A 97 -11.31 -1.10 10.18
CA GLU A 97 -12.56 -0.58 10.72
C GLU A 97 -12.87 0.83 10.23
N PHE A 98 -11.85 1.67 10.07
CA PHE A 98 -12.00 3.01 9.53
C PHE A 98 -12.39 3.01 8.04
N VAL A 99 -11.70 2.20 7.22
CA VAL A 99 -11.90 2.26 5.76
C VAL A 99 -13.12 1.49 5.26
N LYS A 100 -13.62 0.49 6.00
CA LYS A 100 -14.71 -0.40 5.53
C LYS A 100 -15.98 0.33 5.10
N ASN A 101 -16.22 1.54 5.62
CA ASN A 101 -17.40 2.35 5.31
C ASN A 101 -17.12 3.48 4.31
N LEU A 102 -15.89 3.61 3.79
CA LEU A 102 -15.54 4.66 2.83
C LEU A 102 -15.98 4.25 1.41
N PRO A 103 -16.87 5.01 0.74
CA PRO A 103 -17.37 4.65 -0.59
C PRO A 103 -16.26 4.46 -1.64
N GLN A 104 -15.26 5.34 -1.63
CA GLN A 104 -14.08 5.24 -2.51
C GLN A 104 -13.32 3.93 -2.30
N TRP A 105 -13.15 3.51 -1.03
CA TRP A 105 -12.47 2.26 -0.70
C TRP A 105 -13.27 1.05 -1.18
N ILE A 106 -14.58 1.03 -0.92
CA ILE A 106 -15.48 -0.04 -1.37
C ILE A 106 -15.42 -0.19 -2.89
N SER A 107 -15.48 0.94 -3.62
CA SER A 107 -15.38 0.93 -5.09
C SER A 107 -14.03 0.42 -5.60
N LEU A 108 -12.95 0.71 -4.88
CA LEU A 108 -11.61 0.27 -5.25
C LEU A 108 -11.43 -1.24 -5.02
N ILE A 109 -11.80 -1.74 -3.84
CA ILE A 109 -11.63 -3.18 -3.53
C ILE A 109 -12.52 -4.08 -4.38
N ALA A 110 -13.66 -3.58 -4.87
CA ALA A 110 -14.54 -4.32 -5.77
C ALA A 110 -13.87 -4.67 -7.11
N LYS A 111 -12.81 -3.97 -7.52
CA LYS A 111 -12.01 -4.29 -8.72
C LYS A 111 -11.18 -5.57 -8.53
N PHE A 112 -10.96 -5.99 -7.28
CA PHE A 112 -10.10 -7.10 -6.88
C PHE A 112 -10.87 -8.27 -6.22
N ALA A 113 -12.18 -8.14 -6.02
CA ALA A 113 -13.08 -9.18 -5.53
C ALA A 113 -13.54 -10.08 -6.68
#